data_AF-A0A9D8TIS0-F1
#
_entry.id   AF-A0A9D8TIS0-F1
#
_cell.length_a   1.000
_cell.length_b   1.000
_cell.length_c   1.000
_cell.angle_alpha   90.00
_cell.angle_beta   90.00
_cell.angle_gamma   90.00
#
_symmetry.space_group_name_H-M   'P 1'
#
loop_
_entity.id
_entity.type
_entity.pdbx_description
1 polymer ?
#
loop_
_entity_poly.entity_id
_entity_poly.type
_entity_poly.pdbx_seq_one_letter_code
_entity_poly.pdbx_strand_id
1 'polypeptide(L)'
;MKFYVYTYNGAWHVECFIEAFSVEEVADALVRAGATRETEAECLANFHGGSKNGGFTFSNSESRSSVVCTFNSESLPQLMSTILHEAKRLERHISKADGTEPYGKRAGYLAGEIIQRAVETTV
;
A
#
# COMPACT_ATOMS: atom_id res chain seq x y z
N MET A 1 -2.01 -10.14 -2.11
CA MET A 1 -3.16 -9.84 -3.01
C MET A 1 -2.74 -8.87 -4.11
N LYS A 2 -3.36 -8.91 -5.29
CA LYS A 2 -3.13 -7.92 -6.37
C LYS A 2 -4.45 -7.37 -6.90
N PHE A 3 -4.55 -6.06 -7.10
CA PHE A 3 -5.72 -5.41 -7.71
C PHE A 3 -5.33 -4.14 -8.47
N TYR A 4 -6.29 -3.57 -9.19
CA TYR A 4 -6.14 -2.29 -9.87
C TYR A 4 -7.07 -1.24 -9.27
N VAL A 5 -6.52 -0.03 -9.15
CA VAL A 5 -7.26 1.21 -8.90
C VAL A 5 -7.33 1.98 -10.20
N TYR A 6 -8.51 2.45 -10.60
CA TYR A 6 -8.67 3.15 -11.87
C TYR A 6 -8.77 4.66 -11.64
N THR A 7 -7.85 5.40 -12.25
CA THR A 7 -7.86 6.87 -12.21
C THR A 7 -8.05 7.44 -13.62
N TYR A 8 -8.13 8.77 -13.74
CA TYR A 8 -8.23 9.40 -15.07
C TYR A 8 -6.98 9.18 -15.93
N ASN A 9 -5.83 8.93 -15.31
CA ASN A 9 -4.56 8.75 -16.02
C ASN A 9 -4.24 7.25 -16.24
N GLY A 10 -5.21 6.37 -16.02
CA GLY A 10 -5.11 4.93 -16.28
C GLY A 10 -5.16 4.08 -15.01
N ALA A 11 -4.96 2.78 -15.20
CA ALA A 11 -4.93 1.82 -14.10
C ALA A 11 -3.66 1.99 -13.26
N TRP A 12 -3.78 1.79 -11.95
CA TRP A 12 -2.70 1.72 -10.99
C TRP A 12 -2.70 0.33 -10.35
N HIS A 13 -1.61 -0.40 -10.51
CA HIS A 13 -1.48 -1.76 -9.98
C HIS A 13 -1.08 -1.71 -8.50
N VAL A 14 -1.75 -2.49 -7.66
CA VAL A 14 -1.49 -2.53 -6.22
C VAL A 14 -1.31 -3.99 -5.79
N GLU A 15 -0.14 -4.32 -5.25
CA GLU A 15 0.08 -5.56 -4.50
C GLU A 15 -0.05 -5.25 -2.99
N CYS A 16 -0.96 -5.91 -2.29
CA CYS A 16 -1.24 -5.69 -0.88
C CYS A 16 -0.97 -6.96 -0.05
N PHE A 17 -0.30 -6.80 1.09
CA PHE A 17 0.09 -7.85 2.02
C PHE A 17 -0.41 -7.48 3.43
N ILE A 18 -1.28 -8.33 4.01
CA ILE A 18 -1.93 -8.07 5.30
C ILE A 18 -1.62 -9.22 6.25
N GLU A 19 -0.79 -8.97 7.26
CA GLU A 19 -0.36 -9.85 8.37
C GLU A 19 0.33 -11.17 7.96
N ALA A 20 -0.28 -11.99 7.10
CA ALA A 20 0.20 -13.30 6.70
C ALA A 20 0.89 -13.27 5.32
N PHE A 21 2.22 -13.12 5.34
CA PHE A 21 3.08 -13.14 4.15
C PHE A 21 4.52 -13.52 4.54
N SER A 22 5.32 -13.91 3.56
CA SER A 22 6.77 -14.05 3.71
C SER A 22 7.51 -12.77 3.31
N VAL A 23 8.69 -12.56 3.89
CA VAL A 23 9.54 -11.39 3.56
C VAL A 23 9.95 -11.44 2.08
N GLU A 24 10.20 -12.63 1.57
CA GLU A 24 10.56 -12.91 0.20
C GLU A 24 9.45 -12.49 -0.78
N GLU A 25 8.19 -12.76 -0.48
CA GLU A 25 7.05 -12.33 -1.31
C GLU A 25 6.95 -10.81 -1.41
N VAL A 26 7.22 -10.11 -0.30
CA VAL A 26 7.20 -8.66 -0.24
C VAL A 26 8.40 -8.07 -0.98
N ALA A 27 9.59 -8.63 -0.81
CA ALA A 27 10.80 -8.24 -1.53
C ALA A 27 10.61 -8.39 -3.05
N ASP A 28 10.11 -9.55 -3.50
CA ASP A 28 9.83 -9.81 -4.91
C ASP A 28 8.78 -8.82 -5.47
N ALA A 29 7.78 -8.45 -4.67
CA ALA A 29 6.78 -7.45 -5.06
C ALA A 29 7.38 -6.04 -5.20
N LEU A 30 8.28 -5.65 -4.30
CA LEU A 30 9.00 -4.38 -4.36
C LEU A 30 9.86 -4.31 -5.61
N VAL A 31 10.61 -5.37 -5.92
CA VAL A 31 11.42 -5.47 -7.16
C VAL A 31 10.53 -5.37 -8.39
N ARG A 32 9.41 -6.10 -8.45
CA ARG A 32 8.44 -6.01 -9.58
C ARG A 32 7.86 -4.61 -9.74
N ALA A 33 7.61 -3.91 -8.64
CA ALA A 33 7.10 -2.54 -8.65
C ALA A 33 8.18 -1.50 -9.02
N GLY A 34 9.46 -1.91 -9.10
CA GLY A 34 10.59 -1.07 -9.48
C GLY A 34 11.21 -0.31 -8.30
N ALA A 35 11.16 -0.86 -7.09
CA ALA A 35 11.93 -0.34 -5.97
C ALA A 35 13.43 -0.47 -6.23
N THR A 36 14.21 0.53 -5.80
CA THR A 36 15.66 0.38 -5.76
C THR A 36 16.06 -0.52 -4.58
N ARG A 37 17.30 -1.02 -4.61
CA ARG A 37 17.83 -1.85 -3.51
C ARG A 37 17.80 -1.12 -2.17
N GLU A 38 18.04 0.20 -2.18
CA GLU A 38 17.98 1.05 -0.99
C GLU A 38 16.55 1.14 -0.45
N THR A 39 15.56 1.41 -1.32
CA THR A 39 14.15 1.48 -0.92
C THR A 39 13.63 0.13 -0.43
N GLU A 40 14.03 -0.96 -1.07
CA GLU A 40 13.72 -2.31 -0.63
C GLU A 40 14.27 -2.55 0.79
N ALA A 41 15.55 -2.27 1.02
CA ALA A 41 16.18 -2.43 2.33
C ALA A 41 15.48 -1.59 3.41
N GLU A 42 15.07 -0.36 3.12
CA GLU A 42 14.31 0.49 4.04
C GLU A 42 12.93 -0.09 4.37
N CYS A 43 12.20 -0.59 3.36
CA CYS A 43 10.90 -1.22 3.58
C CYS A 43 11.03 -2.48 4.44
N LEU A 44 12.03 -3.32 4.17
CA LEU A 44 12.26 -4.56 4.92
C LEU A 44 12.81 -4.29 6.33
N ALA A 45 13.58 -3.22 6.53
CA ALA A 45 14.04 -2.82 7.86
C ALA A 45 12.86 -2.46 8.79
N ASN A 46 11.81 -1.82 8.26
CA ASN A 46 10.59 -1.53 9.04
C ASN A 46 9.88 -2.80 9.53
N PHE A 47 9.92 -3.86 8.73
CA PHE A 47 9.41 -5.18 9.09
C PHE A 47 10.27 -5.85 10.18
N HIS A 48 11.59 -5.92 9.96
CA HIS A 48 12.52 -6.54 10.91
C HIS A 48 12.68 -5.78 12.22
N GLY A 49 12.35 -4.48 12.26
CA GLY A 49 12.40 -3.65 13.45
C GLY A 49 11.42 -4.07 14.56
N GLY A 50 10.54 -5.05 14.33
CA GLY A 50 9.63 -5.59 15.35
C GLY A 50 8.57 -4.57 15.81
N SER A 51 8.31 -3.56 14.98
CA SER A 51 7.29 -2.55 15.28
C SER A 51 5.91 -3.21 15.31
N LYS A 52 5.19 -3.02 16.41
CA LYS A 52 3.80 -3.43 16.56
C LYS A 52 2.91 -2.51 15.74
N ASN A 53 1.88 -3.06 15.11
CA ASN A 53 0.91 -2.33 14.28
C ASN A 53 1.58 -1.59 13.10
N GLY A 54 2.60 -2.22 12.51
CA GLY A 54 3.46 -1.62 11.49
C GLY A 54 2.90 -1.74 10.09
N GLY A 55 3.35 -0.86 9.19
CA GLY A 55 2.99 -0.91 7.78
C GLY A 55 3.84 0.02 6.94
N PHE A 56 3.83 -0.22 5.64
CA PHE A 56 4.45 0.66 4.66
C PHE A 56 3.70 0.66 3.34
N THR A 57 3.94 1.72 2.57
CA THR A 57 3.43 1.90 1.21
C THR A 57 4.58 2.37 0.32
N PHE A 58 4.95 1.54 -0.64
CA PHE A 58 5.82 1.90 -1.75
C PHE A 58 4.98 2.22 -2.98
N SER A 59 5.38 3.25 -3.73
CA SER A 59 4.74 3.64 -4.99
C SER A 59 5.79 4.07 -6.00
N ASN A 60 5.69 3.53 -7.20
CA ASN A 60 6.42 3.99 -8.38
C ASN A 60 5.40 4.62 -9.35
N SER A 61 5.50 5.94 -9.54
CA SER A 61 4.58 6.69 -10.40
C SER A 61 4.83 6.47 -11.89
N GLU A 62 6.06 6.12 -12.29
CA GLU A 62 6.39 5.85 -13.69
C GLU A 62 5.75 4.53 -14.15
N SER A 63 5.86 3.49 -13.32
CA SER A 63 5.25 2.18 -13.58
C SER A 63 3.81 2.05 -13.06
N ARG A 64 3.28 3.12 -12.43
CA ARG A 64 1.95 3.17 -11.79
C ARG A 64 1.67 1.93 -10.94
N SER A 65 2.65 1.56 -10.11
CA SER A 65 2.62 0.34 -9.31
C SER A 65 2.92 0.62 -7.85
N SER A 66 2.26 -0.10 -6.96
CA SER A 66 2.41 0.05 -5.52
C SER A 66 2.46 -1.27 -4.77
N VAL A 67 3.21 -1.27 -3.67
CA VAL A 67 3.22 -2.34 -2.68
C VAL A 67 2.74 -1.75 -1.36
N VAL A 68 1.71 -2.33 -0.79
CA VAL A 68 1.14 -1.96 0.51
C VAL A 68 1.30 -3.15 1.45
N CYS A 69 1.78 -2.90 2.67
CA CYS A 69 2.04 -3.94 3.65
C CYS A 69 1.57 -3.50 5.04
N THR A 70 0.91 -4.39 5.78
CA THR A 70 0.59 -4.21 7.21
C THR A 70 0.96 -5.46 8.00
N PHE A 71 1.53 -5.31 9.20
CA PHE A 71 2.06 -6.43 9.97
C PHE A 71 2.06 -6.18 11.48
N ASN A 72 2.09 -7.28 12.25
CA ASN A 72 2.21 -7.31 13.69
C ASN A 72 1.10 -6.53 14.41
N SER A 73 -0.12 -6.53 13.87
CA SER A 73 -1.26 -5.88 14.51
C SER A 73 -1.71 -6.66 15.74
N GLU A 74 -1.88 -5.99 16.89
CA GLU A 74 -2.24 -6.69 18.14
C GLU A 74 -3.75 -6.87 18.32
N SER A 75 -4.55 -6.22 17.48
CA SER A 75 -6.01 -6.29 17.51
C SER A 75 -6.62 -5.86 16.18
N LEU A 76 -7.87 -6.27 15.92
CA LEU A 76 -8.60 -5.86 14.72
C LEU A 76 -8.73 -4.33 14.59
N PRO A 77 -9.05 -3.55 15.64
CA PRO A 77 -9.08 -2.08 15.52
C PRO A 77 -7.74 -1.46 15.13
N GLN A 78 -6.62 -1.99 15.64
CA GLN A 78 -5.29 -1.52 15.25
C GLN A 78 -4.97 -1.92 13.81
N LEU A 79 -5.29 -3.15 13.39
CA LEU A 79 -5.15 -3.58 12.00
C LEU A 79 -5.91 -2.64 11.06
N MET A 80 -7.17 -2.35 11.35
CA MET A 80 -7.98 -1.42 10.56
C MET A 80 -7.38 -0.01 10.52
N SER A 81 -6.79 0.45 11.62
CA SER A 81 -6.12 1.75 11.69
C SER A 81 -4.86 1.78 10.82
N THR A 82 -4.07 0.71 10.83
CA THR A 82 -2.86 0.58 10.01
C THR A 82 -3.20 0.46 8.52
N ILE A 83 -4.23 -0.33 8.16
CA ILE A 83 -4.75 -0.41 6.78
C ILE A 83 -5.19 0.98 6.29
N LEU A 84 -5.97 1.71 7.10
CA LEU A 84 -6.42 3.06 6.74
C LEU A 84 -5.24 4.03 6.56
N HIS A 85 -4.23 3.94 7.41
CA HIS A 85 -3.04 4.79 7.35
C HIS A 85 -2.24 4.56 6.06
N GLU A 86 -2.01 3.30 5.70
CA GLU A 86 -1.30 2.94 4.46
C GLU A 86 -2.15 3.22 3.20
N ALA A 87 -3.47 2.97 3.24
CA ALA A 87 -4.37 3.36 2.16
C ALA A 87 -4.37 4.87 1.90
N LYS A 88 -4.29 5.71 2.96
CA LYS A 88 -4.14 7.16 2.83
C LYS A 88 -2.76 7.57 2.28
N ARG A 89 -1.70 6.80 2.54
CA ARG A 89 -0.39 7.03 1.90
C ARG A 89 -0.48 6.75 0.40
N LEU A 90 -1.06 5.60 0.02
CA LEU A 90 -1.26 5.24 -1.38
C LEU A 90 -2.11 6.27 -2.12
N GLU A 91 -3.24 6.68 -1.53
CA GLU A 91 -4.08 7.75 -2.07
C GLU A 91 -3.26 9.01 -2.36
N ARG A 92 -2.47 9.50 -1.41
CA ARG A 92 -1.64 10.70 -1.61
C ARG A 92 -0.59 10.52 -2.71
N HIS A 93 0.02 9.33 -2.82
CA HIS A 93 0.97 9.03 -3.89
C HIS A 93 0.30 9.07 -5.26
N ILE A 94 -0.87 8.44 -5.40
CA ILE A 94 -1.67 8.47 -6.63
C ILE A 94 -2.11 9.89 -6.96
N SER A 95 -2.68 10.60 -5.98
CA SER A 95 -3.15 11.99 -6.17
C SER A 95 -2.03 12.91 -6.63
N LYS A 96 -0.84 12.78 -6.03
CA LYS A 96 0.37 13.53 -6.44
C LYS A 96 0.79 13.16 -7.87
N ALA A 97 0.84 11.87 -8.20
CA ALA A 97 1.22 11.40 -9.53
C ALA A 97 0.22 11.86 -10.61
N ASP A 98 -1.06 11.92 -10.27
CA ASP A 98 -2.12 12.29 -11.20
C ASP A 98 -2.42 13.79 -11.26
N GLY A 99 -1.76 14.61 -10.44
CA GLY A 99 -2.00 16.04 -10.35
C GLY A 99 -3.39 16.40 -9.79
N THR A 100 -4.01 15.49 -9.02
CA THR A 100 -5.30 15.76 -8.37
C THR A 100 -5.12 16.34 -6.98
N GLU A 101 -6.05 17.20 -6.56
CA GLU A 101 -6.01 17.82 -5.24
C GLU A 101 -6.02 16.76 -4.12
N PRO A 102 -4.96 16.68 -3.29
CA PRO A 102 -4.97 15.83 -2.11
C PRO A 102 -6.01 16.36 -1.12
N TYR A 103 -6.64 15.47 -0.34
CA TYR A 103 -7.70 15.80 0.64
C TYR A 103 -9.06 16.21 0.05
N GLY A 104 -9.23 16.23 -1.27
CA GLY A 104 -10.52 16.44 -1.92
C GLY A 104 -11.50 15.27 -1.73
N LYS A 105 -12.77 15.48 -2.08
CA LYS A 105 -13.81 14.42 -2.02
C LYS A 105 -13.39 13.14 -2.76
N ARG A 106 -12.71 13.32 -3.89
CA ARG A 106 -12.26 12.22 -4.74
C ARG A 106 -11.11 11.43 -4.12
N ALA A 107 -10.18 12.08 -3.43
CA ALA A 107 -9.17 11.44 -2.60
C ALA A 107 -9.82 10.55 -1.52
N GLY A 108 -10.88 11.06 -0.87
CA GLY A 108 -11.64 10.28 0.11
C GLY A 108 -12.25 9.00 -0.46
N TYR A 109 -12.89 9.07 -1.64
CA TYR A 109 -13.42 7.88 -2.31
C TYR A 109 -12.33 6.91 -2.76
N LEU A 110 -11.20 7.44 -3.23
CA LEU A 110 -10.06 6.62 -3.63
C LEU A 110 -9.49 5.80 -2.46
N ALA A 111 -9.31 6.44 -1.30
CA ALA A 111 -8.91 5.73 -0.08
C ALA A 111 -9.94 4.66 0.33
N GLY A 112 -11.23 4.97 0.20
CA GLY A 112 -12.31 4.01 0.45
C GLY A 112 -12.26 2.79 -0.47
N GLU A 113 -12.04 3.00 -1.78
CA GLU A 113 -11.88 1.92 -2.77
C GLU A 113 -10.67 1.06 -2.45
N ILE A 114 -9.51 1.66 -2.14
CA ILE A 114 -8.30 0.93 -1.76
C ILE A 114 -8.58 0.01 -0.57
N ILE A 115 -9.26 0.51 0.48
CA ILE A 115 -9.60 -0.27 1.66
C ILE A 115 -10.60 -1.38 1.32
N GLN A 116 -11.63 -1.08 0.53
CA GLN A 116 -12.62 -2.07 0.12
C GLN A 116 -11.94 -3.24 -0.61
N ARG A 117 -11.08 -2.95 -1.61
CA ARG A 117 -10.31 -3.99 -2.31
C ARG A 117 -9.38 -4.74 -1.36
N ALA A 118 -8.76 -4.03 -0.43
CA ALA A 118 -7.89 -4.60 0.60
C ALA A 118 -8.62 -5.62 1.50
N VAL A 119 -9.88 -5.35 1.84
CA VAL A 119 -10.66 -6.17 2.80
C VAL A 119 -11.51 -7.24 2.11
N GLU A 120 -12.16 -6.95 0.97
CA GLU A 120 -13.07 -7.87 0.26
C GLU A 120 -12.41 -9.18 -0.16
N THR A 121 -11.10 -9.18 -0.34
CA THR A 121 -10.35 -10.36 -0.78
C THR A 121 -9.73 -11.12 0.40
N THR A 122 -10.00 -10.68 1.64
CA THR A 122 -9.56 -11.32 2.89
C THR A 122 -10.67 -12.19 3.51
N VAL A 123 -11.92 -12.07 3.02
CA VAL A 123 -13.10 -12.84 3.45
C VAL A 123 -13.42 -13.92 2.42
#